data_AF-A0AAW3FAD4-F1
#
_entry.id   AF-A0AAW3FAD4-F1
#
_cell.length_a   1.000
_cell.length_b   1.000
_cell.length_c   1.000
_cell.angle_alpha   90.00
_cell.angle_beta   90.00
_cell.angle_gamma   90.00
#
_symmetry.space_group_name_H-M   'P 1'
#
loop_
_entity.id
_entity.type
_entity.pdbx_description
1 polymer ?
#
loop_
_entity_poly.entity_id
_entity_poly.type
_entity_poly.pdbx_seq_one_letter_code
_entity_poly.pdbx_strand_id
1 'polypeptide(L)'
;MNATIKPQLHKRPYIGKSRRKQKGELSLVEAAGVLAAAALIALAVYMGRGFVMDRIHAMQFKSEAQYFRSGIQDATSGEIDFSAVTMQSLTLNRAFDTAGRRLNKTSGTLTGLFGGAVTAAPATVTATNDAIAVTYPIPATVCALSADSISAAYTQVKVNNTTIFGPGVAYDSNVAANACASAGATASVVMYATKDN
;
A
#
# COMPACT_ATOMS: atom_id res chain seq x y z
N MET A 1 89.82 49.10 29.91
CA MET A 1 89.96 48.12 28.81
C MET A 1 88.58 47.87 28.22
N ASN A 2 88.45 48.08 26.91
CA ASN A 2 87.21 48.05 26.13
C ASN A 2 86.47 46.71 26.23
N ALA A 3 85.15 46.76 26.46
CA ALA A 3 84.21 45.78 25.91
C ALA A 3 82.82 46.40 25.75
N THR A 4 82.48 46.67 24.49
CA THR A 4 81.19 47.17 24.00
C THR A 4 80.12 46.08 24.16
N ILE A 5 79.13 46.27 25.03
CA ILE A 5 78.00 45.35 25.18
C ILE A 5 76.90 45.76 24.19
N LYS A 6 76.76 45.01 23.09
CA LYS A 6 75.66 45.16 22.12
C LYS A 6 74.35 44.59 22.69
N PRO A 7 73.18 45.21 22.45
CA PRO A 7 71.90 44.68 22.90
C PRO A 7 71.51 43.44 22.08
N GLN A 8 71.14 42.36 22.77
CA GLN A 8 70.65 41.12 22.17
C GLN A 8 69.20 41.31 21.68
N LEU A 9 69.01 41.23 20.36
CA LEU A 9 67.70 41.33 19.71
C LEU A 9 66.89 40.05 19.97
N HIS A 10 65.91 40.13 20.86
CA HIS A 10 64.92 39.08 21.10
C HIS A 10 64.02 38.91 19.86
N LYS A 11 64.30 37.93 19.00
CA LYS A 11 63.37 37.53 17.94
C LYS A 11 62.34 36.55 18.50
N ARG A 12 61.13 37.04 18.75
CA ARG A 12 59.95 36.18 18.98
C ARG A 12 59.58 35.49 17.66
N PRO A 13 59.51 34.15 17.58
CA PRO A 13 58.93 33.52 16.40
C PRO A 13 57.42 33.72 16.43
N TYR A 14 56.90 34.51 15.50
CA TYR A 14 55.49 34.50 15.15
C TYR A 14 55.15 33.13 14.56
N ILE A 15 54.68 32.20 15.39
CA ILE A 15 53.99 30.99 14.90
C ILE A 15 52.55 31.41 14.58
N GLY A 16 52.40 32.19 13.52
CA GLY A 16 51.14 32.26 12.80
C GLY A 16 50.94 30.91 12.13
N LYS A 17 50.14 30.02 12.74
CA LYS A 17 49.52 28.92 11.99
C LYS A 17 48.61 29.57 10.97
N SER A 18 49.15 29.90 9.80
CA SER A 18 48.32 30.09 8.62
C SER A 18 47.51 28.80 8.50
N ARG A 19 46.21 28.89 8.71
CA ARG A 19 45.27 27.87 8.24
C ARG A 19 45.37 27.94 6.73
N ARG A 20 46.36 27.25 6.15
CA ARG A 20 46.29 26.82 4.77
C ARG A 20 45.02 25.99 4.70
N LYS A 21 43.95 26.60 4.21
CA LYS A 21 42.85 25.87 3.60
C LYS A 21 43.53 25.09 2.47
N GLN A 22 43.89 23.84 2.74
CA GLN A 22 44.17 22.89 1.68
C GLN A 22 42.85 22.81 0.90
N LYS A 23 42.75 23.61 -0.16
CA LYS A 23 41.92 23.26 -1.30
C LYS A 23 42.61 22.05 -1.91
N GLY A 24 42.39 20.89 -1.29
CA GLY A 24 42.64 19.62 -1.96
C GLY A 24 41.69 19.63 -3.15
N GLU A 25 42.26 19.71 -4.34
CA GLU A 25 41.55 19.34 -5.55
C GLU A 25 41.00 17.95 -5.27
N LEU A 26 39.67 17.83 -5.06
CA LEU A 26 39.05 16.52 -4.95
C LEU A 26 39.46 15.77 -6.22
N SER A 27 40.26 14.73 -6.03
CA SER A 27 40.69 13.87 -7.12
C SER A 27 39.44 13.44 -7.89
N LEU A 28 39.50 13.47 -9.22
CA LEU A 28 38.42 13.05 -10.11
C LEU A 28 37.82 11.68 -9.71
N VAL A 29 38.62 10.85 -9.04
CA VAL A 29 38.24 9.55 -8.47
C VAL A 29 37.35 9.67 -7.22
N GLU A 30 37.62 10.60 -6.30
CA GLU A 30 36.74 10.85 -5.15
C GLU A 30 35.41 11.47 -5.58
N ALA A 31 35.43 12.40 -6.54
CA ALA A 31 34.21 12.97 -7.10
C ALA A 31 33.35 11.90 -7.80
N ALA A 32 33.98 10.98 -8.54
CA ALA A 32 33.30 9.86 -9.18
C ALA A 32 32.69 8.88 -8.14
N GLY A 33 33.40 8.59 -7.05
CA GLY A 33 32.90 7.75 -5.97
C GLY A 33 31.68 8.36 -5.25
N VAL A 34 31.70 9.67 -4.98
CA VAL A 34 30.57 10.38 -4.36
C VAL A 34 29.36 10.44 -5.30
N LEU A 35 29.56 10.67 -6.60
CA LEU A 35 28.48 10.66 -7.58
C LEU A 35 27.87 9.27 -7.77
N ALA A 36 28.68 8.21 -7.76
CA ALA A 36 28.18 6.83 -7.81
C ALA A 36 27.36 6.47 -6.57
N ALA A 37 27.83 6.85 -5.37
CA ALA A 37 27.07 6.64 -4.14
C ALA A 37 25.75 7.43 -4.14
N ALA A 38 25.78 8.70 -4.58
CA ALA A 38 24.58 9.52 -4.71
C ALA A 38 23.58 8.94 -5.72
N ALA A 39 24.05 8.39 -6.84
CA ALA A 39 23.21 7.73 -7.84
C ALA A 39 22.54 6.47 -7.28
N LEU A 40 23.26 5.65 -6.51
CA LEU A 40 22.70 4.46 -5.85
C LEU A 40 21.66 4.82 -4.78
N ILE A 41 21.91 5.87 -3.99
CA ILE A 41 20.94 6.37 -3.01
C ILE A 41 19.70 6.91 -3.72
N ALA A 42 19.87 7.68 -4.79
CA ALA A 42 18.75 8.18 -5.59
C ALA A 42 17.92 7.03 -6.20
N LEU A 43 18.58 5.98 -6.70
CA LEU A 43 17.93 4.77 -7.21
C LEU A 43 17.15 4.05 -6.10
N ALA A 44 17.74 3.88 -4.92
CA ALA A 44 17.10 3.24 -3.77
C ALA A 44 15.87 4.04 -3.29
N VAL A 45 15.97 5.38 -3.24
CA VAL A 45 14.85 6.26 -2.90
C VAL A 45 13.76 6.20 -3.98
N TYR A 46 14.14 6.17 -5.26
CA TYR A 46 13.21 6.05 -6.37
C TYR A 46 12.41 4.74 -6.30
N MET A 47 13.09 3.61 -6.04
CA MET A 47 12.43 2.31 -5.85
C MET A 47 11.61 2.26 -4.56
N GLY A 48 12.10 2.86 -3.46
CA GLY A 48 11.40 2.91 -2.18
C GLY A 48 10.10 3.72 -2.21
N ARG A 49 9.99 4.71 -3.11
CA ARG A 49 8.79 5.55 -3.24
C ARG A 49 7.56 4.75 -3.66
N GLY A 50 7.72 3.76 -4.55
CA GLY A 50 6.64 2.86 -4.96
C GLY A 50 6.14 2.02 -3.78
N PHE A 51 7.05 1.47 -2.99
CA PHE A 51 6.72 0.64 -1.83
C PHE A 51 5.91 1.38 -0.75
N VAL A 52 6.26 2.65 -0.47
CA VAL A 52 5.52 3.46 0.51
C VAL A 52 4.12 3.79 0.00
N MET A 53 3.99 4.16 -1.27
CA MET A 53 2.68 4.47 -1.87
C MET A 53 1.78 3.24 -1.92
N ASP A 54 2.31 2.07 -2.27
CA ASP A 54 1.58 0.81 -2.25
C ASP A 54 1.08 0.45 -0.86
N ARG A 55 1.85 0.77 0.18
CA ARG A 55 1.44 0.54 1.57
C ARG A 55 0.34 1.49 2.02
N ILE A 56 0.38 2.75 1.59
CA ILE A 56 -0.71 3.72 1.84
C ILE A 56 -1.98 3.27 1.13
N HIS A 57 -1.88 2.90 -0.15
CA HIS A 57 -3.00 2.39 -0.93
C HIS A 57 -3.56 1.08 -0.36
N ALA A 58 -2.70 0.19 0.15
CA ALA A 58 -3.13 -1.00 0.86
C ALA A 58 -3.90 -0.64 2.14
N MET A 59 -3.47 0.35 2.92
CA MET A 59 -4.24 0.80 4.09
C MET A 59 -5.60 1.39 3.70
N GLN A 60 -5.66 2.20 2.64
CA GLN A 60 -6.93 2.76 2.14
C GLN A 60 -7.89 1.65 1.68
N PHE A 61 -7.38 0.68 0.91
CA PHE A 61 -8.17 -0.46 0.47
C PHE A 61 -8.67 -1.31 1.64
N LYS A 62 -7.81 -1.59 2.63
CA LYS A 62 -8.19 -2.33 3.84
C LYS A 62 -9.36 -1.68 4.56
N SER A 63 -9.25 -0.37 4.82
CA SER A 63 -10.32 0.37 5.50
C SER A 63 -11.60 0.38 4.67
N GLU A 64 -11.51 0.63 3.36
CA GLU A 64 -12.68 0.61 2.48
C GLU A 64 -13.36 -0.77 2.47
N ALA A 65 -12.58 -1.85 2.34
CA ALA A 65 -13.10 -3.21 2.37
C ALA A 65 -13.84 -3.51 3.69
N GLN A 66 -13.27 -3.13 4.84
CA GLN A 66 -13.95 -3.28 6.11
C GLN A 66 -15.27 -2.49 6.18
N TYR A 67 -15.28 -1.25 5.69
CA TYR A 67 -16.52 -0.46 5.63
C TYR A 67 -17.55 -1.00 4.65
N PHE A 68 -17.11 -1.60 3.54
CA PHE A 68 -18.01 -2.25 2.59
C PHE A 68 -18.67 -3.46 3.22
N ARG A 69 -17.95 -4.28 3.99
CA ARG A 69 -18.57 -5.37 4.74
C ARG A 69 -19.65 -4.84 5.68
N SER A 70 -19.32 -3.90 6.57
CA SER A 70 -20.30 -3.40 7.54
C SER A 70 -21.48 -2.73 6.84
N GLY A 71 -21.23 -1.95 5.80
CA GLY A 71 -22.29 -1.32 5.00
C GLY A 71 -23.18 -2.33 4.30
N ILE A 72 -22.65 -3.44 3.77
CA ILE A 72 -23.45 -4.52 3.19
C ILE A 72 -24.30 -5.20 4.27
N GLN A 73 -23.73 -5.47 5.45
CA GLN A 73 -24.47 -6.08 6.56
C GLN A 73 -25.64 -5.19 7.00
N ASP A 74 -25.41 -3.89 7.16
CA ASP A 74 -26.45 -2.94 7.53
C ASP A 74 -27.54 -2.84 6.43
N ALA A 75 -27.11 -2.73 5.16
CA ALA A 75 -27.98 -2.60 4.00
C ALA A 75 -28.85 -3.82 3.70
N THR A 76 -28.46 -4.99 4.21
CA THR A 76 -29.14 -6.28 3.97
C THR A 76 -29.67 -6.92 5.26
N SER A 77 -29.65 -6.19 6.37
CA SER A 77 -30.09 -6.66 7.69
C SER A 77 -31.54 -7.18 7.72
N GLY A 78 -32.41 -6.64 6.87
CA GLY A 78 -33.81 -7.06 6.75
C GLY A 78 -34.06 -8.19 5.74
N GLU A 79 -33.06 -8.56 4.93
CA GLU A 79 -33.20 -9.61 3.93
C GLU A 79 -33.19 -10.99 4.61
N ILE A 80 -33.88 -11.99 4.06
CA ILE A 80 -33.84 -13.37 4.57
C ILE A 80 -32.72 -14.16 3.89
N ASP A 81 -32.58 -13.99 2.58
CA ASP A 81 -31.45 -14.43 1.77
C ASP A 81 -31.04 -13.28 0.84
N PHE A 82 -29.92 -13.42 0.13
CA PHE A 82 -29.45 -12.36 -0.76
C PHE A 82 -29.97 -12.47 -2.20
N SER A 83 -30.90 -13.37 -2.51
CA SER A 83 -31.29 -13.67 -3.90
C SER A 83 -31.83 -12.46 -4.68
N ALA A 84 -32.51 -11.54 -3.99
CA ALA A 84 -33.06 -10.31 -4.59
C ALA A 84 -32.11 -9.09 -4.47
N VAL A 85 -30.97 -9.24 -3.80
CA VAL A 85 -30.03 -8.14 -3.59
C VAL A 85 -29.30 -7.83 -4.89
N THR A 86 -29.29 -6.55 -5.25
CA THR A 86 -28.61 -6.05 -6.45
C THR A 86 -27.61 -4.98 -6.06
N MET A 87 -26.65 -4.70 -6.94
CA MET A 87 -25.72 -3.59 -6.76
C MET A 87 -26.46 -2.24 -6.56
N GLN A 88 -27.58 -2.06 -7.26
CA GLN A 88 -28.40 -0.86 -7.13
C GLN A 88 -29.08 -0.79 -5.75
N SER A 89 -29.65 -1.88 -5.24
CA SER A 89 -30.29 -1.87 -3.92
C SER A 89 -29.27 -1.66 -2.80
N LEU A 90 -28.09 -2.28 -2.87
CA LEU A 90 -26.98 -2.03 -1.94
C LEU A 90 -26.54 -0.56 -1.95
N THR A 91 -26.46 0.03 -3.15
CA THR A 91 -26.11 1.44 -3.32
C THR A 91 -27.14 2.39 -2.71
N LEU A 92 -28.44 2.13 -2.95
CA LEU A 92 -29.54 2.92 -2.37
C LEU A 92 -29.61 2.79 -0.85
N ASN A 93 -29.31 1.59 -0.33
CA ASN A 93 -29.22 1.30 1.10
C ASN A 93 -27.87 1.71 1.72
N ARG A 94 -27.06 2.51 1.00
CA ARG A 94 -25.84 3.15 1.51
C ARG A 94 -24.70 2.19 1.88
N ALA A 95 -24.69 0.96 1.35
CA ALA A 95 -23.65 -0.04 1.63
C ALA A 95 -22.23 0.43 1.23
N PHE A 96 -22.12 1.32 0.25
CA PHE A 96 -20.85 1.77 -0.33
C PHE A 96 -20.61 3.28 -0.16
N ASP A 97 -21.28 3.94 0.80
CA ASP A 97 -21.21 5.40 0.95
C ASP A 97 -19.78 5.91 1.22
N THR A 98 -18.89 5.08 1.78
CA THR A 98 -17.47 5.39 1.98
C THR A 98 -16.70 5.60 0.67
N ALA A 99 -17.22 5.12 -0.46
CA ALA A 99 -16.65 5.39 -1.77
C ALA A 99 -16.90 6.82 -2.27
N GLY A 100 -17.85 7.54 -1.65
CA GLY A 100 -18.16 8.93 -1.93
C GLY A 100 -18.47 9.18 -3.40
N ARG A 101 -17.70 10.08 -4.04
CA ARG A 101 -17.90 10.48 -5.45
C ARG A 101 -17.66 9.36 -6.46
N ARG A 102 -17.03 8.25 -6.05
CA ARG A 102 -16.79 7.08 -6.92
C ARG A 102 -18.03 6.17 -7.06
N LEU A 103 -19.07 6.45 -6.29
CA LEU A 103 -20.35 5.75 -6.34
C LEU A 103 -21.37 6.59 -7.12
N ASN A 104 -21.88 6.05 -8.20
CA ASN A 104 -23.03 6.63 -8.90
C ASN A 104 -24.32 6.01 -8.33
N LYS A 105 -25.08 6.81 -7.58
CA LYS A 105 -26.33 6.33 -6.94
C LYS A 105 -27.47 6.06 -7.92
N THR A 106 -27.41 6.65 -9.12
CA THR A 106 -28.44 6.50 -10.15
C THR A 106 -28.26 5.20 -10.94
N SER A 107 -27.02 4.84 -11.27
CA SER A 107 -26.71 3.62 -12.04
C SER A 107 -26.22 2.44 -11.19
N GLY A 108 -25.90 2.67 -9.91
CA GLY A 108 -25.33 1.65 -9.02
C GLY A 108 -23.87 1.33 -9.34
N THR A 109 -23.25 2.04 -10.29
CA THR A 109 -21.87 1.79 -10.70
C THR A 109 -20.91 2.33 -9.66
N LEU A 110 -20.00 1.49 -9.19
CA LEU A 110 -18.95 1.83 -8.25
C LEU A 110 -17.58 1.69 -8.91
N THR A 111 -16.77 2.74 -8.80
CA THR A 111 -15.36 2.71 -9.20
C THR A 111 -14.46 2.54 -7.98
N GLY A 112 -13.55 1.57 -8.04
CA GLY A 112 -12.58 1.33 -6.98
C GLY A 112 -11.53 2.45 -6.89
N LEU A 113 -10.74 2.43 -5.83
CA LEU A 113 -9.59 3.32 -5.58
C LEU A 113 -8.57 3.30 -6.73
N PHE A 114 -8.52 2.19 -7.46
CA PHE A 114 -7.57 1.95 -8.55
C PHE A 114 -8.20 2.10 -9.93
N GLY A 115 -9.40 2.68 -10.03
CA GLY A 115 -10.07 3.01 -11.29
C GLY A 115 -10.82 1.86 -11.97
N GLY A 116 -10.71 0.63 -11.46
CA GLY A 116 -11.51 -0.50 -11.96
C GLY A 116 -12.94 -0.52 -11.40
N ALA A 117 -13.84 -1.21 -12.10
CA ALA A 117 -15.22 -1.37 -11.65
C ALA A 117 -15.29 -2.34 -10.46
N VAL A 118 -15.98 -1.94 -9.40
CA VAL A 118 -16.29 -2.80 -8.26
C VAL A 118 -17.75 -3.22 -8.40
N THR A 119 -18.00 -4.52 -8.29
CA THR A 119 -19.34 -5.09 -8.38
C THR A 119 -19.66 -5.88 -7.12
N ALA A 120 -20.93 -5.91 -6.76
CA ALA A 120 -21.45 -6.76 -5.70
C ALA A 120 -22.68 -7.49 -6.21
N ALA A 121 -22.69 -8.80 -5.99
CA ALA A 121 -23.79 -9.67 -6.42
C ALA A 121 -24.03 -10.80 -5.40
N PRO A 122 -25.23 -11.37 -5.36
CA PRO A 122 -25.51 -12.55 -4.56
C PRO A 122 -24.60 -13.72 -4.95
N ALA A 123 -24.16 -14.46 -3.95
CA ALA A 123 -23.29 -15.60 -4.09
C ALA A 123 -23.56 -16.62 -2.98
N THR A 124 -22.88 -17.76 -3.09
CA THR A 124 -22.99 -18.87 -2.14
C THR A 124 -21.62 -19.20 -1.59
N VAL A 125 -21.51 -19.25 -0.27
CA VAL A 125 -20.34 -19.71 0.49
C VAL A 125 -20.64 -21.05 1.16
N THR A 126 -21.75 -21.17 1.88
CA THR A 126 -22.18 -22.41 2.56
C THR A 126 -23.57 -22.89 2.13
N ALA A 127 -24.53 -21.97 2.04
CA ALA A 127 -25.92 -22.20 1.66
C ALA A 127 -26.33 -21.27 0.52
N THR A 128 -27.38 -21.62 -0.22
CA THR A 128 -27.80 -20.87 -1.41
C THR A 128 -28.06 -19.39 -1.11
N ASN A 129 -27.38 -18.48 -1.83
CA ASN A 129 -27.51 -17.03 -1.69
C ASN A 129 -27.25 -16.50 -0.27
N ASP A 130 -26.33 -17.14 0.45
CA ASP A 130 -25.95 -16.78 1.83
C ASP A 130 -24.82 -15.74 1.91
N ALA A 131 -24.26 -15.30 0.77
CA ALA A 131 -23.22 -14.30 0.70
C ALA A 131 -23.48 -13.23 -0.36
N ILE A 132 -22.89 -12.05 -0.17
CA ILE A 132 -22.65 -11.06 -1.22
C ILE A 132 -21.18 -11.14 -1.61
N ALA A 133 -20.91 -11.44 -2.88
CA ALA A 133 -19.57 -11.43 -3.45
C ALA A 133 -19.24 -10.04 -4.00
N VAL A 134 -18.30 -9.36 -3.35
CA VAL A 134 -17.75 -8.07 -3.81
C VAL A 134 -16.51 -8.34 -4.64
N THR A 135 -16.56 -8.08 -5.94
CA THR A 135 -15.42 -8.21 -6.84
C THR A 135 -14.73 -6.86 -6.99
N TYR A 136 -13.45 -6.80 -6.65
CA TYR A 136 -12.65 -5.59 -6.61
C TYR A 136 -11.30 -5.80 -7.32
N PRO A 137 -11.06 -5.15 -8.47
CA PRO A 137 -9.76 -5.15 -9.13
C PRO A 137 -8.79 -4.19 -8.42
N ILE A 138 -7.65 -4.72 -7.95
CA ILE A 138 -6.62 -3.95 -7.25
C ILE A 138 -5.22 -4.32 -7.78
N PRO A 139 -4.19 -3.46 -7.63
CA PRO A 139 -2.82 -3.81 -7.98
C PRO A 139 -2.34 -5.06 -7.21
N ALA A 140 -1.53 -5.90 -7.86
CA ALA A 140 -1.05 -7.15 -7.26
C ALA A 140 -0.26 -6.93 -5.95
N THR A 141 0.50 -5.84 -5.85
CA THR A 141 1.23 -5.47 -4.62
C THR A 141 0.29 -5.10 -3.48
N VAL A 142 -0.75 -4.31 -3.77
CA VAL A 142 -1.81 -3.96 -2.83
C VAL A 142 -2.55 -5.21 -2.36
N CYS A 143 -2.84 -6.15 -3.26
CA CYS A 143 -3.45 -7.44 -2.95
C CYS A 143 -2.59 -8.22 -1.94
N ALA A 144 -1.30 -8.40 -2.22
CA ALA A 144 -0.41 -9.15 -1.32
C ALA A 144 -0.30 -8.48 0.06
N LEU A 145 -0.26 -7.15 0.12
CA LEU A 145 -0.19 -6.39 1.38
C LEU A 145 -1.51 -6.35 2.16
N SER A 146 -2.64 -6.67 1.52
CA SER A 146 -3.98 -6.58 2.11
C SER A 146 -4.67 -7.92 2.37
N ALA A 147 -4.20 -9.00 1.73
CA ALA A 147 -4.79 -10.34 1.78
C ALA A 147 -5.09 -10.85 3.20
N ASP A 148 -4.16 -10.67 4.15
CA ASP A 148 -4.33 -11.10 5.54
C ASP A 148 -5.52 -10.39 6.22
N SER A 149 -5.51 -9.05 6.19
CA SER A 149 -6.56 -8.24 6.81
C SER A 149 -7.93 -8.42 6.18
N ILE A 150 -8.03 -8.64 4.87
CA ILE A 150 -9.33 -8.94 4.23
C ILE A 150 -9.79 -10.36 4.55
N SER A 151 -8.86 -11.31 4.71
CA SER A 151 -9.20 -12.68 5.12
C SER A 151 -9.75 -12.72 6.54
N ALA A 152 -9.21 -11.90 7.44
CA ALA A 152 -9.78 -11.74 8.78
C ALA A 152 -11.14 -11.02 8.79
N ALA A 153 -11.43 -10.22 7.76
CA ALA A 153 -12.63 -9.40 7.68
C ALA A 153 -13.74 -9.99 6.81
N TYR A 154 -13.60 -11.13 6.16
CA TYR A 154 -14.64 -11.71 5.32
C TYR A 154 -14.76 -13.21 5.55
N THR A 155 -15.89 -13.83 5.20
CA THR A 155 -16.10 -15.26 5.47
C THR A 155 -15.32 -16.12 4.49
N GLN A 156 -15.15 -15.60 3.27
CA GLN A 156 -14.34 -16.19 2.23
C GLN A 156 -13.70 -15.08 1.40
N VAL A 157 -12.49 -15.32 0.92
CA VAL A 157 -11.77 -14.46 0.00
C VAL A 157 -11.18 -15.30 -1.12
N LYS A 158 -11.42 -14.86 -2.36
CA LYS A 158 -10.77 -15.41 -3.55
C LYS A 158 -9.94 -14.34 -4.23
N VAL A 159 -8.83 -14.74 -4.83
CA VAL A 159 -7.98 -13.88 -5.64
C VAL A 159 -7.70 -14.59 -6.95
N ASN A 160 -8.03 -13.95 -8.08
CA ASN A 160 -7.85 -14.54 -9.42
C ASN A 160 -8.43 -15.97 -9.51
N ASN A 161 -9.62 -16.16 -8.93
CA ASN A 161 -10.34 -17.43 -8.84
C ASN A 161 -9.76 -18.48 -7.85
N THR A 162 -8.66 -18.19 -7.16
CA THR A 162 -8.09 -19.03 -6.10
C THR A 162 -8.66 -18.64 -4.74
N THR A 163 -9.24 -19.58 -4.00
CA THR A 163 -9.65 -19.35 -2.59
C THR A 163 -8.42 -19.27 -1.71
N ILE A 164 -8.18 -18.10 -1.12
CA ILE A 164 -7.05 -17.87 -0.20
C ILE A 164 -7.47 -17.98 1.27
N PHE A 165 -8.77 -17.86 1.54
CA PHE A 165 -9.38 -18.03 2.85
C PHE A 165 -10.86 -18.39 2.68
N GLY A 166 -11.40 -19.26 3.52
CA GLY A 166 -12.83 -19.58 3.52
C GLY A 166 -13.18 -20.81 4.37
N PRO A 167 -14.43 -21.29 4.31
CA PRO A 167 -14.82 -22.53 4.97
C PRO A 167 -13.93 -23.70 4.52
N GLY A 168 -13.22 -24.32 5.47
CA GLY A 168 -12.29 -25.42 5.20
C GLY A 168 -10.96 -25.01 4.57
N VAL A 169 -10.69 -23.71 4.39
CA VAL A 169 -9.42 -23.19 3.84
C VAL A 169 -8.85 -22.14 4.79
N ALA A 170 -7.80 -22.51 5.52
CA ALA A 170 -7.05 -21.58 6.36
C ALA A 170 -6.24 -20.60 5.50
N TYR A 171 -6.03 -19.39 6.01
CA TYR A 171 -5.19 -18.40 5.34
C TYR A 171 -3.72 -18.84 5.33
N ASP A 172 -3.11 -18.76 4.15
CA ASP A 172 -1.67 -18.94 3.94
C ASP A 172 -1.12 -17.78 3.12
N SER A 173 -0.10 -17.11 3.66
CA SER A 173 0.47 -15.90 3.06
C SER A 173 1.20 -16.18 1.73
N ASN A 174 1.78 -17.36 1.54
CA ASN A 174 2.42 -17.74 0.29
C ASN A 174 1.38 -18.03 -0.80
N VAL A 175 0.30 -18.75 -0.45
CA VAL A 175 -0.83 -18.99 -1.37
C VAL A 175 -1.45 -17.67 -1.80
N ALA A 176 -1.68 -16.75 -0.85
CA ALA A 176 -2.21 -15.43 -1.14
C ALA A 176 -1.29 -14.60 -2.04
N ALA A 177 0.01 -14.54 -1.74
CA ALA A 177 0.97 -13.80 -2.56
C ALA A 177 1.05 -14.34 -3.99
N ASN A 178 1.08 -15.67 -4.16
CA ASN A 178 1.10 -16.32 -5.46
C ASN A 178 -0.20 -16.06 -6.23
N ALA A 179 -1.35 -16.11 -5.56
CA ALA A 179 -2.64 -15.79 -6.17
C ALA A 179 -2.73 -14.32 -6.61
N CYS A 180 -2.21 -13.38 -5.82
CA CYS A 180 -2.17 -11.97 -6.19
C CYS A 180 -1.29 -11.69 -7.41
N ALA A 181 -0.20 -12.43 -7.60
CA ALA A 181 0.71 -12.26 -8.74
C ALA A 181 0.29 -13.04 -10.00
N SER A 182 -0.68 -13.95 -9.91
CA SER A 182 -0.97 -14.93 -10.97
C SER A 182 -1.57 -14.35 -12.26
N ALA A 183 -2.18 -13.16 -12.20
CA ALA A 183 -2.84 -12.50 -13.34
C ALA A 183 -2.13 -11.21 -13.80
N GLY A 184 -0.85 -11.02 -13.43
CA GLY A 184 -0.05 -9.86 -13.83
C GLY A 184 -0.18 -8.68 -12.86
N ALA A 185 -0.32 -7.46 -13.38
CA ALA A 185 -0.24 -6.23 -12.58
C ALA A 185 -1.48 -5.96 -11.71
N THR A 186 -2.64 -6.53 -12.07
CA THR A 186 -3.91 -6.35 -11.38
C THR A 186 -4.45 -7.70 -10.95
N ALA A 187 -4.81 -7.82 -9.68
CA ALA A 187 -5.50 -8.96 -9.11
C ALA A 187 -6.99 -8.65 -8.96
N SER A 188 -7.84 -9.61 -9.34
CA SER A 188 -9.27 -9.56 -9.06
C SER A 188 -9.53 -10.24 -7.72
N VAL A 189 -9.82 -9.44 -6.69
CA VAL A 189 -10.14 -9.94 -5.35
C VAL A 189 -11.66 -10.02 -5.20
N VAL A 190 -12.16 -11.20 -4.83
CA VAL A 190 -13.57 -11.43 -4.53
C VAL A 190 -13.71 -11.66 -3.03
N MET A 191 -14.43 -10.77 -2.36
CA MET A 191 -14.63 -10.79 -0.91
C MET A 191 -16.09 -11.15 -0.62
N TYR A 192 -16.31 -12.19 0.17
CA TYR A 192 -17.65 -12.72 0.43
C TYR A 192 -18.13 -12.30 1.82
N ALA A 193 -19.16 -11.45 1.85
CA ALA A 193 -19.81 -11.00 3.08
C ALA A 193 -21.08 -11.82 3.32
N THR A 194 -21.14 -12.55 4.42
CA THR A 194 -22.35 -13.23 4.90
C THR A 194 -23.02 -12.41 6.01
N LYS A 195 -24.21 -12.84 6.46
CA LYS A 195 -24.89 -12.21 7.60
C LYS A 195 -24.12 -12.37 8.92
N ASP A 196 -23.60 -13.56 9.18
CA ASP A 196 -23.00 -13.94 10.48
C ASP A 196 -21.52 -13.58 10.61
N ASN A 197 -21.01 -12.75 9.69
CA ASN A 197 -19.62 -12.38 9.61
C ASN A 197 -19.21 -11.47 10.76
#